data_AF-W8RCY0-F1
#
_entry.id   AF-W8RCY0-F1
#
_cell.length_a   1.000
_cell.length_b   1.000
_cell.length_c   1.000
_cell.angle_alpha   90.00
_cell.angle_beta   90.00
_cell.angle_gamma   90.00
#
_symmetry.space_group_name_H-M   'P 1'
#
loop_
_entity.id
_entity.type
_entity.pdbx_description
1 polymer ?
#
loop_
_entity_poly.entity_id
_entity_poly.type
_entity_poly.pdbx_seq_one_letter_code
_entity_poly.pdbx_strand_id
1 'polypeptide(L)'
;MNRLSTDRDWLARATPSTKMERIEVNFRGHGYTPHRHDTYAIASTLSGVQSFYYRQSMRHSLPGGTIVLHPDEVHNGKAGA
;
A
#
# COMPACT_ATOMS: atom_id res chain seq x y z
N MET A 1 -0.78 1.39 21.45
CA MET A 1 -0.11 1.34 20.12
C MET A 1 0.87 0.18 20.15
N ASN A 2 0.56 -0.95 19.51
CA ASN A 2 1.46 -2.12 19.51
C ASN A 2 2.17 -2.18 18.16
N ARG A 3 3.47 -1.89 18.18
CA ARG A 3 4.36 -1.84 17.02
C ARG A 3 4.96 -3.23 16.83
N LEU A 4 4.43 -4.01 15.89
CA LEU A 4 5.11 -5.22 15.41
C LEU A 4 6.18 -4.75 14.43
N SER A 5 7.45 -4.79 14.83
CA SER A 5 8.57 -4.21 14.08
C SER A 5 9.70 -5.22 13.95
N THR A 6 9.97 -5.67 12.73
CA THR A 6 11.31 -6.11 12.34
C THR A 6 12.07 -4.88 11.86
N ASP A 7 12.55 -4.08 12.82
CA ASP A 7 13.42 -2.88 12.81
C ASP A 7 13.34 -1.80 11.69
N ARG A 8 12.66 -2.04 10.56
CA ARG A 8 12.52 -1.13 9.41
C ARG A 8 11.16 -1.19 8.73
N ASP A 9 10.42 -2.29 8.87
CA ASP A 9 9.03 -2.36 8.42
C ASP A 9 8.13 -1.66 9.45
N TRP A 10 7.25 -0.78 8.98
CA TRP A 10 6.31 -0.08 9.85
C TRP A 10 5.05 0.34 9.11
N LEU A 11 3.96 0.46 9.88
CA LEU A 11 2.69 1.01 9.43
C LEU A 11 2.25 2.06 10.46
N ALA A 12 2.01 3.27 9.97
CA ALA A 12 1.43 4.36 10.74
C ALA A 12 0.00 4.60 10.26
N ARG A 13 -0.96 4.53 11.18
CA ARG A 13 -2.36 4.88 10.90
C ARG A 13 -2.63 6.27 11.45
N ALA A 14 -3.21 7.14 10.61
CA ALA A 14 -3.74 8.40 11.11
C ALA A 14 -4.97 8.14 12.00
N THR A 15 -5.34 9.13 12.80
CA THR A 15 -6.62 9.12 13.53
C THR A 15 -7.75 8.88 12.52
N PRO A 16 -8.58 7.83 12.70
CA PRO A 16 -9.66 7.54 11.78
C PRO A 16 -10.63 8.72 11.68
N SER A 17 -11.13 8.96 10.47
CA SER A 17 -12.24 9.86 10.22
C SER A 17 -13.40 9.09 9.60
N THR A 18 -14.62 9.60 9.70
CA THR A 18 -15.79 8.97 9.08
C THR A 18 -15.77 9.01 7.55
N LYS A 19 -14.86 9.80 6.95
CA LYS A 19 -14.79 10.03 5.50
C LYS A 19 -13.65 9.31 4.81
N MET A 20 -12.53 9.11 5.51
CA MET A 20 -11.30 8.57 4.93
C MET A 20 -10.43 7.93 5.99
N GLU A 21 -9.88 6.78 5.64
CA GLU A 21 -8.75 6.17 6.34
C GLU A 21 -7.44 6.57 5.68
N ARG A 22 -6.43 6.91 6.48
CA ARG A 22 -5.09 7.22 5.97
C ARG A 22 -4.07 6.36 6.68
N ILE A 23 -3.28 5.67 5.87
CA ILE A 23 -2.15 4.86 6.32
C ILE A 23 -0.90 5.32 5.59
N GLU A 24 0.23 5.28 6.29
CA GLU A 24 1.55 5.38 5.70
C GLU A 24 2.30 4.11 6.06
N VAL A 25 3.01 3.55 5.08
CA VAL A 25 3.59 2.22 5.23
C VAL A 25 4.95 2.15 4.59
N ASN A 26 5.89 1.55 5.31
CA ASN A 26 7.20 1.18 4.81
C ASN A 26 7.34 -0.33 4.96
N PHE A 27 7.56 -0.99 3.83
CA PHE A 27 7.91 -2.40 3.78
C PHE A 27 9.21 -2.53 2.99
N ARG A 28 10.15 -3.32 3.51
CA ARG A 28 11.34 -3.81 2.80
C ARG A 28 11.27 -5.31 2.54
N GLY A 29 10.52 -6.03 3.38
CA GLY A 29 10.37 -7.48 3.32
C GLY A 29 9.11 -7.94 2.57
N HIS A 30 8.32 -8.77 3.25
CA HIS A 30 7.15 -9.41 2.65
C HIS A 30 6.09 -8.38 2.28
N GLY A 31 5.65 -8.48 1.02
CA GLY A 31 4.48 -7.76 0.56
C GLY A 31 3.20 -8.21 1.26
N TYR A 32 2.14 -7.41 1.11
CA TYR A 32 0.81 -7.79 1.55
C TYR A 32 0.16 -8.77 0.56
N THR A 33 -0.59 -9.73 1.09
CA THR A 33 -1.27 -10.78 0.31
C THR A 33 -2.40 -10.21 -0.56
N PRO A 34 -2.80 -10.91 -1.64
CA PRO A 34 -3.93 -10.49 -2.48
C PRO A 34 -5.21 -10.22 -1.68
N HIS A 35 -5.83 -9.06 -1.90
CA HIS A 35 -7.06 -8.64 -1.24
C HIS A 35 -7.81 -7.59 -2.07
N ARG A 36 -9.01 -7.20 -1.61
CA ARG A 36 -9.84 -6.14 -2.21
C ARG A 36 -10.58 -5.38 -1.12
N HIS A 37 -11.09 -4.20 -1.45
CA HIS A 37 -11.82 -3.31 -0.56
C HIS A 37 -13.09 -2.82 -1.28
N ASP A 38 -14.09 -2.38 -0.55
CA ASP A 38 -15.34 -1.79 -1.07
C ASP A 38 -15.24 -0.28 -1.35
N THR A 39 -14.07 0.31 -1.08
CA THR A 39 -13.75 1.72 -1.30
C THR A 39 -12.55 1.88 -2.23
N TYR A 40 -12.35 3.10 -2.74
CA TYR A 40 -11.14 3.43 -3.49
C TYR A 40 -9.93 3.47 -2.57
N ALA A 41 -8.82 2.88 -3.00
CA ALA A 41 -7.51 3.16 -2.43
C ALA A 41 -6.72 4.05 -3.39
N ILE A 42 -6.33 5.23 -2.90
CA ILE A 42 -5.50 6.19 -3.62
C ILE A 42 -4.20 6.34 -2.83
N ALA A 43 -3.08 6.02 -3.44
CA ALA A 43 -1.77 6.03 -2.78
C ALA A 43 -0.76 6.86 -3.56
N SER A 44 0.17 7.48 -2.83
CA SER A 44 1.36 8.12 -3.40
C SER A 44 2.60 7.40 -2.90
N THR A 45 3.52 7.08 -3.82
CA THR A 45 4.80 6.48 -3.44
C THR A 45 5.73 7.57 -2.94
N LEU A 46 6.05 7.56 -1.64
CA LEU A 46 6.90 8.61 -1.04
C LEU A 46 8.39 8.39 -1.29
N SER A 47 8.83 7.13 -1.30
CA SER A 47 10.22 6.74 -1.55
C SER A 47 10.30 5.28 -1.99
N GLY A 48 11.42 4.89 -2.61
CA GLY A 48 11.60 3.55 -3.15
C GLY A 48 10.67 3.24 -4.33
N VAL A 49 10.38 1.96 -4.54
CA VAL A 49 9.46 1.49 -5.58
C VAL A 49 8.35 0.68 -4.93
N GLN A 50 7.09 1.03 -5.19
CA GLN A 50 5.95 0.19 -4.83
C GLN A 50 5.61 -0.72 -6.01
N SER A 51 5.78 -2.03 -5.85
CA SER A 51 5.43 -3.02 -6.87
C SER A 51 4.16 -3.75 -6.48
N PHE A 52 3.19 -3.87 -7.39
CA PHE A 52 1.89 -4.47 -7.08
C PHE A 52 1.24 -5.13 -8.30
N TYR A 53 0.64 -6.30 -8.10
CA TYR A 53 -0.18 -6.94 -9.12
C TYR A 53 -1.56 -6.32 -9.10
N TYR A 54 -2.02 -5.89 -10.26
CA TYR A 54 -3.32 -5.27 -10.44
C TYR A 54 -3.81 -5.49 -11.87
N ARG A 55 -5.07 -5.93 -12.02
CA ARG A 55 -5.65 -6.30 -13.33
C ARG A 55 -4.73 -7.22 -14.14
N GLN A 56 -4.31 -8.32 -13.52
CA GLN A 56 -3.48 -9.38 -14.11
C GLN A 56 -2.07 -8.94 -14.56
N SER A 57 -1.64 -7.73 -14.23
CA SER A 57 -0.34 -7.20 -14.61
C SER A 57 0.47 -6.76 -13.41
N MET A 58 1.79 -6.98 -13.47
CA MET A 58 2.73 -6.38 -12.53
C MET A 58 2.86 -4.89 -12.84
N ARG A 59 2.72 -4.05 -11.81
CA ARG A 59 2.88 -2.59 -11.90
C ARG A 59 3.96 -2.13 -10.92
N HIS A 60 4.61 -1.02 -11.27
CA HIS A 60 5.65 -0.38 -10.46
C HIS A 60 5.36 1.12 -10.39
N SER A 61 5.27 1.65 -9.17
CA SER A 61 5.14 3.08 -8.91
C SER A 61 6.44 3.60 -8.31
N LEU A 62 7.02 4.61 -8.95
CA LEU A 62 8.23 5.31 -8.52
C LEU A 62 7.87 6.47 -7.57
N PRO A 63 8.84 7.11 -6.88
CA PRO A 63 8.55 8.24 -6.01
C PRO A 63 7.79 9.35 -6.72
N GLY A 64 6.73 9.85 -6.10
CA GLY A 64 5.78 10.81 -6.68
C GLY A 64 4.68 10.17 -7.56
N GLY A 65 4.79 8.88 -7.87
CA GLY A 65 3.77 8.12 -8.59
C GLY A 65 2.48 7.97 -7.78
N THR A 66 1.34 8.14 -8.45
CA THR A 66 0.01 7.93 -7.88
C THR A 66 -0.56 6.60 -8.33
N ILE A 67 -1.05 5.81 -7.38
CA ILE A 67 -1.74 4.55 -7.61
C ILE A 67 -3.23 4.76 -7.31
N VAL A 68 -4.08 4.27 -8.20
CA VAL A 68 -5.54 4.22 -8.00
C VAL A 68 -5.98 2.77 -8.14
N LEU A 69 -6.56 2.23 -7.06
CA LEU A 69 -7.15 0.90 -7.02
C LEU A 69 -8.65 1.05 -6.88
N HIS A 70 -9.38 0.47 -7.83
CA HIS A 70 -10.83 0.55 -7.85
C HIS A 70 -11.45 -0.39 -6.81
N PRO A 71 -12.63 -0.06 -6.27
CA PRO A 71 -13.39 -0.97 -5.42
C PRO A 71 -13.54 -2.34 -6.07
N ASP A 72 -13.54 -3.36 -5.21
CA ASP A 72 -13.70 -4.78 -5.54
C ASP A 72 -12.62 -5.42 -6.41
N GLU A 73 -11.63 -4.66 -6.87
CA GLU A 73 -10.55 -5.21 -7.68
C GLU A 73 -9.39 -5.74 -6.83
N VAL A 74 -9.06 -7.02 -7.04
CA VAL A 74 -8.00 -7.70 -6.30
C VAL A 74 -6.64 -7.09 -6.63
N HIS A 75 -5.90 -6.79 -5.58
CA HIS A 75 -4.53 -6.28 -5.65
C HIS A 75 -3.68 -6.83 -4.52
N ASN A 76 -2.37 -6.78 -4.70
CA ASN A 76 -1.37 -7.05 -3.67
C ASN A 76 -0.31 -5.96 -3.70
N GLY A 77 0.83 -6.13 -3.03
CA GLY A 77 1.94 -5.21 -3.19
C GLY A 77 3.10 -5.51 -2.29
N LYS A 78 4.29 -5.04 -2.70
CA LYS A 78 5.57 -5.30 -2.06
C LYS A 78 6.57 -4.20 -2.38
N ALA A 79 7.68 -4.17 -1.65
CA ALA A 79 8.86 -3.43 -2.06
C ALA A 79 9.32 -3.88 -3.46
N GLY A 80 9.52 -2.93 -4.36
CA GLY A 80 10.19 -3.13 -5.63
C GLY A 80 11.71 -3.18 -5.47
N ALA A 81 12.36 -3.83 -6.44
CA ALA A 81 13.81 -3.76 -6.60
C ALA A 81 14.22 -2.41 -7.19
#